data_AF-A0A6M0CB81-F1
#
_entry.id   AF-A0A6M0CB81-F1
#
_cell.length_a   1.000
_cell.length_b   1.000
_cell.length_c   1.000
_cell.angle_alpha   90.00
_cell.angle_beta   90.00
_cell.angle_gamma   90.00
#
_symmetry.space_group_name_H-M   'P 1'
#
loop_
_entity.id
_entity.type
_entity.pdbx_description
1 polymer ?
#
loop_
_entity_poly.entity_id
_entity_poly.type
_entity_poly.pdbx_seq_one_letter_code
_entity_poly.pdbx_strand_id
1 'polypeptide(L)'
;LLESDSLLLLEEPELSLNSAIVAKLPPLMYRLQRQKKRQIILSTHSADMLLDEGIGGEEVLILKPEKENTKVELASSIPEVRDLLEGGLSIADAVLPRTAPSEVQQLSLF
;
A
#
# COMPACT_ATOMS: atom_id res chain seq x y z
N LEU A 1 19.30 -14.19 15.89
CA LEU A 1 19.02 -12.90 15.20
C LEU A 1 17.58 -12.74 14.69
N LEU A 2 16.65 -13.68 14.95
CA LEU A 2 15.21 -13.52 14.62
C LEU A 2 14.32 -14.12 15.73
N GLU A 3 14.60 -13.78 16.98
CA GLU A 3 14.00 -14.42 18.17
C GLU A 3 12.92 -13.59 18.87
N SER A 4 12.17 -12.74 18.16
CA SER A 4 11.01 -12.11 18.78
C SER A 4 9.77 -12.12 17.90
N ASP A 5 8.64 -12.38 18.56
CA ASP A 5 7.29 -12.04 18.15
C ASP A 5 7.17 -10.51 18.00
N SER A 6 7.94 -9.95 17.06
CA SER A 6 8.22 -8.53 16.94
C SER A 6 7.88 -8.00 15.56
N LEU A 7 7.84 -6.67 15.47
CA LEU A 7 7.62 -5.86 14.26
C LEU A 7 8.59 -6.24 13.14
N LEU A 8 8.05 -6.48 11.95
CA LEU A 8 8.78 -6.63 10.70
C LEU A 8 8.55 -5.41 9.82
N LEU A 9 9.64 -4.73 9.46
CA LEU A 9 9.63 -3.59 8.54
C LEU A 9 10.16 -4.05 7.19
N LEU A 10 9.42 -3.78 6.12
CA LEU A 10 9.82 -4.12 4.75
C LEU A 10 9.78 -2.87 3.89
N GLU A 11 10.90 -2.51 3.29
CA GLU A 11 10.97 -1.38 2.36
C GLU A 11 10.89 -1.91 0.93
N GLU A 12 9.82 -1.53 0.22
CA GLU A 12 9.53 -1.92 -1.17
C GLU A 12 9.88 -3.39 -1.49
N PRO A 13 9.30 -4.37 -0.76
CA PRO A 13 9.64 -5.79 -0.91
C PRO A 13 9.32 -6.37 -2.30
N GLU A 14 8.59 -5.63 -3.14
CA GLU A 14 8.32 -5.93 -4.54
C GLU A 14 9.51 -5.68 -5.48
N LEU A 15 10.52 -4.91 -5.07
CA LEU A 15 11.62 -4.51 -5.96
C LEU A 15 12.29 -5.74 -6.56
N SER A 16 12.45 -5.73 -7.89
CA SER A 16 13.03 -6.82 -8.68
C SER A 16 12.19 -8.11 -8.76
N LEU A 17 10.97 -8.12 -8.23
CA LEU A 17 10.05 -9.25 -8.38
C LEU A 17 9.14 -9.08 -9.59
N ASN A 18 8.70 -10.22 -10.14
CA ASN A 18 7.65 -10.23 -11.15
C ASN A 18 6.29 -9.89 -10.52
N SER A 19 5.45 -9.12 -11.21
CA SER A 19 4.09 -8.75 -10.77
C SER A 19 3.24 -9.94 -10.29
N ALA A 20 3.33 -11.10 -10.95
CA ALA A 20 2.59 -12.30 -10.54
C ALA A 20 3.06 -12.86 -9.19
N ILE A 21 4.31 -12.59 -8.79
CA ILE A 21 4.84 -12.91 -7.46
C ILE A 21 4.35 -11.86 -6.45
N VAL A 22 4.43 -10.58 -6.82
CA VAL A 22 4.00 -9.46 -5.96
C VAL A 22 2.54 -9.61 -5.54
N ALA A 23 1.65 -9.95 -6.47
CA ALA A 23 0.23 -10.20 -6.21
C ALA A 23 -0.04 -11.39 -5.26
N LYS A 24 0.97 -12.18 -4.88
CA LYS A 24 0.86 -13.27 -3.89
C LYS A 24 1.44 -12.90 -2.54
N LEU A 25 2.09 -11.74 -2.41
CA LEU A 25 2.70 -11.29 -1.17
C LEU A 25 1.68 -10.90 -0.10
N PRO A 26 0.61 -10.12 -0.36
CA PRO A 26 -0.36 -9.75 0.70
C PRO A 26 -0.98 -10.96 1.43
N PRO A 27 -1.54 -11.98 0.74
CA PRO A 27 -2.13 -13.14 1.44
C PRO A 27 -1.07 -14.04 2.07
N LEU A 28 0.19 -13.99 1.61
CA LEU A 28 1.31 -14.65 2.28
C LEU A 28 1.65 -13.94 3.60
N MET A 29 1.76 -12.61 3.59
CA MET A 29 2.03 -11.78 4.77
C MET A 29 0.95 -11.96 5.83
N TYR A 30 -0.32 -11.94 5.44
CA TYR A 30 -1.45 -12.25 6.32
C TYR A 30 -1.31 -13.61 7.02
N ARG A 31 -0.93 -14.67 6.26
CA ARG A 31 -0.70 -16.00 6.84
C ARG A 31 0.49 -16.03 7.80
N LEU A 32 1.59 -15.36 7.46
CA LEU A 32 2.78 -15.27 8.31
C LEU A 32 2.48 -14.54 9.63
N GLN A 33 1.72 -13.45 9.58
CA GLN A 33 1.25 -12.71 10.75
C GLN A 33 0.29 -13.51 11.64
N ARG A 34 -0.44 -14.49 11.10
CA ARG A 34 -1.31 -15.35 11.92
C ARG A 34 -0.57 -16.44 12.67
N GLN A 35 0.55 -16.92 12.13
CA GLN A 35 1.33 -18.01 12.74
C GLN A 35 2.16 -17.55 13.94
N LYS A 36 2.57 -16.27 13.96
CA LYS A 36 3.28 -15.62 15.07
C LYS A 36 2.64 -14.27 15.31
N LYS A 37 2.47 -13.81 16.56
CA LYS A 37 1.94 -12.47 16.87
C LYS A 37 2.94 -11.38 16.45
N ARG A 38 3.09 -11.15 15.15
CA ARG A 38 4.05 -10.24 14.52
C ARG A 38 3.30 -9.15 13.76
N GLN A 39 3.65 -7.89 14.01
CA GLN A 39 3.19 -6.78 13.18
C GLN A 39 4.07 -6.69 11.93
N ILE A 40 3.47 -6.46 10.76
CA ILE A 40 4.19 -6.18 9.52
C ILE A 40 3.83 -4.75 9.11
N ILE A 41 4.84 -3.93 8.82
CA ILE A 41 4.67 -2.62 8.20
C ILE A 41 5.55 -2.62 6.96
N LEU A 42 5.00 -2.21 5.82
CA LEU A 42 5.73 -2.13 4.58
C LEU A 42 5.47 -0.82 3.85
N SER A 43 6.44 -0.38 3.06
CA SER A 43 6.24 0.61 2.01
C SER A 43 6.08 -0.08 0.67
N THR A 44 5.23 0.46 -0.20
CA THR A 44 5.03 -0.05 -1.56
C THR A 44 4.55 1.07 -2.46
N HIS A 45 4.92 1.01 -3.74
CA HIS A 45 4.31 1.77 -4.82
C HIS A 45 3.63 0.86 -5.85
N SER A 46 3.58 -0.44 -5.57
CA SER A 46 3.08 -1.46 -6.49
C SER A 46 1.57 -1.55 -6.46
N ALA A 47 0.95 -1.37 -7.62
CA ALA A 47 -0.46 -1.70 -7.81
C ALA A 47 -0.71 -3.19 -7.54
N ASP A 48 0.15 -4.09 -8.01
CA ASP A 48 0.02 -5.53 -7.82
C ASP A 48 0.01 -5.93 -6.33
N MET A 49 0.70 -5.19 -5.46
CA MET A 49 0.68 -5.39 -4.01
C MET A 49 -0.66 -4.93 -3.40
N LEU A 50 -1.23 -3.84 -3.91
CA LEU A 50 -2.42 -3.19 -3.38
C LEU A 50 -3.74 -3.69 -4.01
N LEU A 51 -3.67 -4.54 -5.04
CA LEU A 51 -4.85 -5.09 -5.72
C LEU A 51 -5.58 -6.19 -4.93
N ASP A 52 -4.99 -6.70 -3.85
CA ASP A 52 -5.65 -7.70 -3.01
C ASP A 52 -6.85 -7.07 -2.29
N GLU A 53 -8.06 -7.58 -2.59
CA GLU A 53 -9.33 -7.09 -2.04
C GLU A 53 -9.45 -7.29 -0.51
N GLY A 54 -8.55 -8.09 0.09
CA GLY A 54 -8.47 -8.25 1.54
C GLY A 54 -7.83 -7.09 2.28
N ILE A 55 -7.25 -6.11 1.57
CA ILE A 55 -6.59 -4.94 2.17
C ILE A 55 -7.63 -3.84 2.43
N GLY A 56 -7.85 -3.53 3.71
CA GLY A 56 -8.75 -2.47 4.15
C GLY A 56 -8.16 -1.06 4.07
N GLY A 57 -9.02 -0.04 4.11
CA GLY A 57 -8.57 1.37 4.20
C GLY A 57 -8.00 1.74 5.58
N GLU A 58 -8.27 0.94 6.61
CA GLU A 58 -7.78 1.09 7.99
C GLU A 58 -6.33 0.65 8.18
N GLU A 59 -5.77 -0.09 7.22
CA GLU A 59 -4.40 -0.60 7.26
C GLU A 59 -3.46 0.11 6.28
N VAL A 60 -3.96 1.05 5.48
CA VAL A 60 -3.18 1.78 4.47
C VAL A 60 -2.97 3.24 4.86
N LEU A 61 -1.70 3.64 4.97
CA LEU A 61 -1.28 5.02 5.13
C LEU A 61 -0.82 5.57 3.77
N ILE A 62 -1.42 6.67 3.33
CA ILE A 62 -1.07 7.37 2.10
C ILE A 62 -0.05 8.44 2.43
N LEU A 63 1.13 8.36 1.82
CA LEU A 63 2.18 9.35 1.94
C LEU A 63 2.12 10.28 0.72
N LYS A 64 1.85 11.57 0.95
CA LYS A 64 1.82 12.59 -0.09
C LYS A 64 2.96 13.58 0.11
N PRO A 65 3.89 13.71 -0.85
CA PRO A 65 4.90 14.75 -0.79
C PRO A 65 4.23 16.12 -0.98
N GLU A 66 4.47 17.03 -0.05
CA GLU A 66 4.18 18.45 -0.18
C GLU A 66 5.49 19.23 -0.44
N LYS A 67 5.39 20.55 -0.63
CA LYS A 67 6.56 21.39 -0.97
C LYS A 67 7.69 21.30 0.06
N GLU A 68 7.35 21.19 1.35
CA GLU A 68 8.31 21.27 2.46
C GLU A 68 8.19 20.11 3.45
N ASN A 69 7.22 19.21 3.28
CA ASN A 69 6.94 18.13 4.20
C ASN A 69 6.34 16.92 3.45
N THR A 70 6.14 15.80 4.16
CA THR A 70 5.31 14.70 3.69
C THR A 70 4.07 14.64 4.59
N LYS A 71 2.90 14.74 3.97
CA LYS A 71 1.62 14.53 4.66
C LYS A 71 1.29 13.04 4.66
N VAL A 72 0.92 12.53 5.84
CA VAL A 72 0.46 11.14 6.01
C VAL A 72 -1.03 11.16 6.32
N GLU A 73 -1.82 10.43 5.53
CA GLU A 73 -3.27 10.30 5.72
C GLU A 73 -3.65 8.82 5.81
N LEU A 74 -4.51 8.45 6.75
CA LEU A 74 -5.10 7.12 6.79
C LEU A 74 -6.11 7.01 5.63
N ALA A 75 -6.04 5.95 4.83
CA ALA A 75 -6.89 5.84 3.65
C ALA A 75 -8.39 5.85 4.02
N SER A 76 -8.77 5.17 5.10
CA SER A 76 -10.15 5.17 5.63
C SER A 76 -10.61 6.50 6.24
N SER A 77 -9.73 7.48 6.50
CA SER A 77 -10.19 8.81 6.94
C SER A 77 -10.69 9.68 5.77
N ILE A 78 -10.47 9.24 4.53
CA ILE A 78 -10.87 9.93 3.31
C ILE A 78 -12.25 9.40 2.87
N PRO A 79 -13.32 10.22 2.86
CA PRO A 79 -14.67 9.76 2.51
C PRO A 79 -14.74 9.05 1.17
N GLU A 80 -14.13 9.61 0.12
CA GLU A 80 -14.25 9.00 -1.21
C GLU A 80 -13.48 7.67 -1.31
N VAL A 81 -12.42 7.46 -0.52
CA VAL A 81 -11.74 6.15 -0.48
C VAL A 81 -12.66 5.11 0.15
N ARG A 82 -13.35 5.46 1.24
CA ARG A 82 -14.34 4.56 1.85
C ARG A 82 -15.47 4.23 0.89
N ASP A 83 -16.04 5.23 0.22
CA ASP A 83 -17.14 5.01 -0.74
C ASP A 83 -16.72 4.08 -1.88
N LEU A 84 -15.48 4.17 -2.36
CA LEU A 84 -14.95 3.29 -3.42
C LEU A 84 -14.76 1.85 -2.90
N LEU A 85 -14.23 1.67 -1.68
CA LEU A 85 -14.08 0.35 -1.06
C LEU A 85 -15.44 -0.30 -0.78
N GLU A 86 -16.41 0.48 -0.27
CA GLU A 86 -17.80 0.02 -0.06
C GLU A 86 -18.49 -0.35 -1.39
N GLY A 87 -18.08 0.31 -2.49
CA GLY A 87 -18.48 -0.02 -3.85
C GLY A 87 -17.80 -1.26 -4.46
N GLY A 88 -16.89 -1.92 -3.72
CA GLY A 88 -16.21 -3.14 -4.14
C GLY A 88 -14.94 -2.92 -4.98
N LEU A 89 -14.41 -1.70 -5.02
CA LEU A 89 -13.10 -1.43 -5.64
C LEU A 89 -11.96 -1.80 -4.69
N SER A 90 -10.80 -2.09 -5.27
CA SER A 90 -9.60 -2.38 -4.49
C SER A 90 -9.03 -1.10 -3.86
N ILE A 91 -8.19 -1.25 -2.83
CA ILE A 91 -7.46 -0.11 -2.28
C ILE A 91 -6.54 0.52 -3.32
N ALA A 92 -5.96 -0.28 -4.24
CA ALA A 92 -5.17 0.19 -5.37
C ALA A 92 -5.95 1.22 -6.21
N ASP A 93 -7.18 0.88 -6.60
CA ASP A 93 -8.04 1.76 -7.40
C ASP A 93 -8.37 3.06 -6.66
N ALA A 94 -8.56 2.98 -5.34
CA ALA A 94 -8.95 4.12 -4.52
C ALA A 94 -7.79 5.08 -4.19
N VAL A 95 -6.57 4.57 -4.01
CA VAL A 95 -5.44 5.38 -3.50
C VAL A 95 -4.41 5.75 -4.57
N LEU A 96 -4.13 4.91 -5.56
CA LEU A 96 -3.07 5.19 -6.55
C LEU A 96 -3.32 6.46 -7.38
N PRO A 97 -4.56 6.77 -7.81
CA PRO A 97 -4.83 8.04 -8.49
C PRO A 97 -4.54 9.27 -7.62
N ARG A 98 -4.55 9.13 -6.29
CA ARG A 98 -4.31 10.20 -5.32
C ARG A 98 -2.82 10.42 -5.02
N THR A 99 -1.96 9.46 -5.35
CA THR A 99 -0.51 9.55 -5.17
C THR A 99 0.22 9.89 -6.47
N ALA A 100 -0.50 9.94 -7.60
CA ALA A 100 0.05 10.40 -8.87
C ALA A 100 0.48 11.88 -8.78
N PRO A 101 1.69 12.24 -9.27
CA PRO A 101 2.10 13.64 -9.33
C PRO A 101 1.16 14.48 -10.20
N SER A 102 0.73 15.64 -9.69
CA SER A 102 -0.28 16.51 -10.34
C SER A 102 0.04 16.94 -11.77
N GLU A 103 1.32 17.01 -12.11
CA GLU A 103 1.81 17.50 -13.40
C GLU A 103 2.56 16.42 -14.19
N VAL A 104 2.32 15.13 -13.89
CA VAL A 104 3.02 14.01 -14.56
C VAL A 104 2.90 14.06 -16.09
N GLN A 105 1.83 14.62 -16.63
CA GLN A 105 1.60 14.76 -18.07
C GLN A 105 2.63 15.71 -18.72
N GLN A 106 3.22 16.66 -17.99
CA GLN A 106 4.26 17.55 -18.51
C GLN A 106 5.53 16.79 -18.94
N LEU A 107 5.75 15.57 -18.43
CA LEU A 107 6.86 14.73 -18.86
C LEU A 107 6.80 14.38 -20.36
N SER A 108 5.62 14.46 -20.99
CA SER A 108 5.43 14.24 -22.42
C SER A 108 5.74 15.45 -23.32
N LEU A 109 6.01 16.62 -22.72
CA LEU A 109 6.31 17.86 -23.45
C LEU A 109 7.79 18.01 -23.86
N PHE A 110 8.62 17.01 -23.56
CA PHE A 110 10.05 16.96 -23.87
C PHE A 110 10.36 16.10 -25.09
#